data_AF-A4ZCF3-F1
#
_entry.id   AF-A4ZCF3-F1
#
_cell.length_a   1.000
_cell.length_b   1.000
_cell.length_c   1.000
_cell.angle_alpha   90.00
_cell.angle_beta   90.00
_cell.angle_gamma   90.00
#
_symmetry.space_group_name_H-M   'P 1'
#
loop_
_entity.id
_entity.type
_entity.pdbx_description
1 polymer ?
#
loop_
_entity_poly.entity_id
_entity_poly.type
_entity_poly.pdbx_seq_one_letter_code
_entity_poly.pdbx_strand_id
1 'polypeptide(L)' 'LEVEVLDLLGSKEIAVRAWDEAHNTQPEKLIWNVM' A
#
# COMPACT_ATOMS: atom_id res chain seq x y z
N LEU A 1 0.72 -12.08 6.58
CA LEU A 1 -0.65 -12.13 6.04
C LEU A 1 -0.63 -13.14 4.93
N GLU A 2 -1.54 -14.11 4.98
CA GLU A 2 -1.74 -15.06 3.89
C GLU A 2 -3.02 -14.63 3.17
N VAL A 3 -2.97 -14.63 1.83
CA VAL A 3 -4.09 -14.23 0.97
C VAL A 3 -4.35 -15.37 0.01
N GLU A 4 -5.62 -15.78 -0.11
CA GLU A 4 -6.03 -16.82 -1.04
C GLU A 4 -5.85 -16.34 -2.48
N VAL A 5 -5.27 -17.19 -3.33
CA VAL A 5 -4.95 -16.83 -4.72
C VAL A 5 -6.21 -16.51 -5.51
N LEU A 6 -7.33 -17.15 -5.18
CA LEU A 6 -8.61 -16.92 -5.84
C LEU A 6 -9.11 -15.48 -5.62
N ASP A 7 -8.81 -14.88 -4.47
CA ASP A 7 -9.22 -13.51 -4.13
C ASP A 7 -8.49 -12.46 -4.98
N LEU A 8 -7.29 -12.80 -5.48
CA LEU A 8 -6.53 -11.94 -6.38
C LEU A 8 -7.15 -11.86 -7.79
N LEU A 9 -7.86 -12.90 -8.24
CA LEU A 9 -8.44 -12.94 -9.59
C LEU A 9 -9.56 -11.90 -9.79
N GLY A 10 -10.30 -11.57 -8.73
CA GLY A 10 -11.36 -10.56 -8.76
C GLY A 10 -10.90 -9.16 -8.35
N SER A 11 -9.65 -9.02 -7.92
CA SER A 11 -9.11 -7.77 -7.39
C SER A 11 -8.78 -6.79 -8.53
N LYS A 12 -9.24 -5.54 -8.40
CA LYS A 12 -8.96 -4.50 -9.41
C LYS A 12 -7.58 -3.89 -9.24
N GLU A 13 -7.12 -3.77 -7.99
CA GLU A 13 -5.87 -3.13 -7.62
C GLU A 13 -5.30 -3.80 -6.38
N ILE A 14 -3.96 -3.75 -6.24
CA ILE A 14 -3.23 -4.23 -5.06
C ILE A 14 -2.34 -3.09 -4.59
N ALA A 15 -2.48 -2.71 -3.32
CA ALA A 15 -1.66 -1.69 -2.69
C ALA A 15 -1.03 -2.25 -1.41
N VAL A 16 0.22 -1.89 -1.17
CA VAL A 16 0.98 -2.24 0.04
C VAL A 16 1.61 -0.97 0.60
N ARG A 17 1.73 -0.93 1.92
CA ARG A 17 2.45 0.14 2.63
C ARG A 17 3.32 -0.45 3.73
N ALA A 18 4.50 0.12 3.88
CA ALA A 18 5.40 -0.23 4.97
C ALA A 18 5.23 0.71 6.17
N TRP A 19 5.73 0.22 7.31
CA TRP A 19 6.02 1.03 8.48
C TRP A 19 7.51 0.96 8.77
N ASP A 20 8.12 2.07 9.17
CA ASP A 20 9.48 2.08 9.70
C ASP A 20 9.50 1.84 11.23
N GLU A 21 10.70 1.80 11.82
CA GLU A 21 10.89 1.59 13.26
C GLU A 21 10.32 2.73 14.12
N ALA A 22 10.18 3.93 13.54
CA ALA A 22 9.62 5.10 14.19
C ALA A 22 8.09 5.21 14.02
N HIS A 23 7.46 4.17 13.47
CA HIS A 23 6.03 4.14 13.15
C HIS A 23 5.59 5.22 12.15
N ASN A 24 6.44 5.61 11.19
CA ASN A 24 6.01 6.36 10.02
C ASN A 24 5.48 5.40 8.94
N THR A 25 4.54 5.85 8.12
CA THR A 25 4.01 5.10 6.98
C THR A 25 3.93 5.95 5.71
N GLN A 26 3.82 5.28 4.56
CA GLN A 26 3.66 5.93 3.26
C GLN A 26 2.28 6.62 3.16
N PRO A 27 2.20 7.83 2.56
CA PRO A 27 0.93 8.54 2.41
C PRO A 27 0.03 7.86 1.38
N GLU A 28 -1.28 7.88 1.63
CA GLU A 28 -2.29 7.30 0.72
C GLU A 28 -2.39 8.05 -0.61
N LYS A 29 -2.14 9.36 -0.57
CA LYS A 29 -2.17 10.24 -1.73
C LYS A 29 -0.78 10.78 -1.99
N LEU A 30 -0.44 10.91 -3.26
CA LEU A 30 0.79 11.54 -3.66
C LEU A 30 0.82 12.98 -3.15
N ILE A 31 1.88 13.31 -2.41
CA ILE A 31 2.13 14.66 -1.92
C ILE A 31 3.03 15.33 -2.95
N TRP A 32 2.45 16.17 -3.79
CA TRP A 32 3.21 16.94 -4.77
C TRP A 32 3.73 18.23 -4.14
N ASN A 33 4.96 18.60 -4.46
CA ASN A 33 5.54 19.88 -4.06
C ASN A 33 6.27 20.52 -5.25
N VAL A 34 6.55 21.82 -5.15
CA VAL A 34 7.07 22.65 -6.27
C VAL A 34 8.57 22.42 -6.54
N MET A 35 9.29 21.83 -5.59
CA MET A 35 10.72 21.50 -5.67
C MET A 35 10.93 20.13 -6.32
#